data_AF-A0A087UMY3-F1
#
_entry.id   AF-A0A087UMY3-F1
#
_cell.length_a   1.000
_cell.length_b   1.000
_cell.length_c   1.000
_cell.angle_alpha   90.00
_cell.angle_beta   90.00
_cell.angle_gamma   90.00
#
_symmetry.space_group_name_H-M   'P 1'
#
loop_
_entity.id
_entity.type
_entity.pdbx_description
1 polymer ?
#
loop_
_entity_poly.entity_id
_entity_poly.type
_entity_poly.pdbx_seq_one_letter_code
_entity_poly.pdbx_strand_id
1 'polypeptide(L)'
;MNSIMYCEITPHSETVDRWNDVTINAGASQSTLQDIKLPEGAGCFTYRSSGDLSSCCSNRFIYWRTNHDVIELVEISLDFTLRGNHLRLRFQNTPILRGVSIHENHDQVVLLVATVSAIHKLVFPHPRRLERDCGFPVKKKEVAGPSVFFDTTGATLRSRSCYFVLNHVSLGIPLPHTSCSWLDVEGNATFVLANSAGSVLMVVMSDKHGVEITTTELMKTGSIFRLFNGLVPAVMRNNRTEVALSIVCHQDVNNVLVFSLFSDLQIRIWSHRRQECLLVDSVLNFDSEKNLIAGNFTAHQCHLRKSLSGSNHNFYLGIYIPVPHQKMFYVFQPLTSPDKCKLKLKSTLRQTQHDLVDFCISNTHIWTLWLSFENQPIVFSADIESALKTEPDIYWVPVDLQPQVCRTIDYGASTPQEAYLKEIFKVGRFLPSTISKAISIYQTAKNSSFISNVSMKVDDLRSRVIEAVESEILIKTGNLDDAENEYCEIAAECWDRFFSYCIQYHEVGMKPLGMSVDPCTGCVILIKKNFYSLLCPCDSLELMTSPNFRSFFFVSLLDEE
;
A
#
# COMPACT_ATOMS: atom_id res chain seq x y z
N MET A 1 13.21 18.57 24.81
CA MET A 1 12.53 17.45 24.14
C MET A 1 12.35 17.81 22.69
N ASN A 2 13.00 17.14 21.72
CA ASN A 2 12.71 17.37 20.30
C ASN A 2 12.25 16.06 19.66
N SER A 3 11.04 15.62 19.99
CA SER A 3 10.35 14.64 19.15
C SER A 3 10.15 15.29 17.79
N ILE A 4 10.71 14.68 16.73
CA ILE A 4 10.59 15.19 15.37
C ILE A 4 9.14 15.03 14.96
N MET A 5 8.46 16.15 14.71
CA MET A 5 7.12 16.16 14.10
C MET A 5 7.25 16.00 12.60
N TYR A 6 6.20 15.48 11.96
CA TYR A 6 6.17 15.28 10.51
C TYR A 6 4.94 15.97 9.91
N CYS A 7 5.08 16.44 8.68
CA CYS A 7 4.00 16.96 7.85
C CYS A 7 3.87 16.13 6.57
N GLU A 8 2.66 16.14 6.00
CA GLU A 8 2.38 15.50 4.72
C GLU A 8 2.64 16.44 3.55
N ILE A 9 3.39 15.97 2.56
CA ILE A 9 3.61 16.64 1.28
C ILE A 9 2.94 15.83 0.17
N THR A 10 1.97 16.46 -0.50
CA THR A 10 1.31 15.91 -1.68
C THR A 10 2.05 16.36 -2.95
N PRO A 11 2.53 15.43 -3.80
CA PRO A 11 3.16 15.76 -5.07
C PRO A 11 2.16 16.44 -6.02
N HIS A 12 2.65 17.46 -6.74
CA HIS A 12 1.89 18.15 -7.76
C HIS A 12 2.07 17.48 -9.13
N SER A 13 1.00 17.39 -9.92
CA SER A 13 1.04 16.95 -11.32
C SER A 13 0.32 17.96 -12.20
N GLU A 14 0.94 18.29 -13.33
CA GLU A 14 0.41 19.21 -14.34
C GLU A 14 -0.30 18.47 -15.51
N THR A 15 -0.32 17.14 -15.48
CA THR A 15 -0.90 16.35 -16.57
C THR A 15 -1.75 15.21 -16.05
N VAL A 16 -2.72 14.78 -16.86
CA VAL A 16 -3.49 13.58 -16.56
C VAL A 16 -2.63 12.34 -16.83
N ASP A 17 -2.51 11.47 -15.82
CA ASP A 17 -1.73 10.23 -15.89
C ASP A 17 -2.21 9.31 -17.01
N ARG A 18 -1.26 8.80 -17.80
CA ARG A 18 -1.53 7.85 -18.87
C ARG A 18 -1.25 6.42 -18.42
N TRP A 19 -2.32 5.66 -18.20
CA TRP A 19 -2.24 4.24 -17.82
C TRP A 19 -1.97 3.35 -19.02
N ASN A 20 -1.08 2.38 -18.84
CA ASN A 20 -0.91 1.24 -19.72
C ASN A 20 -1.65 0.04 -19.13
N ASP A 21 -2.75 -0.40 -19.76
CA ASP A 21 -3.57 -1.51 -19.28
C ASP A 21 -3.19 -2.82 -19.98
N VAL A 22 -2.84 -3.84 -19.19
CA VAL A 22 -2.50 -5.19 -19.70
C VAL A 22 -3.28 -6.25 -18.94
N THR A 23 -3.92 -7.17 -19.67
CA THR A 23 -4.64 -8.32 -19.08
C THR A 23 -3.78 -9.57 -19.13
N ILE A 24 -3.71 -10.27 -17.99
CA ILE A 24 -3.00 -11.52 -17.78
C ILE A 24 -4.03 -12.64 -17.66
N ASN A 25 -3.95 -13.61 -18.56
CA ASN A 25 -4.79 -14.80 -18.54
C ASN A 25 -3.91 -16.02 -18.21
N ALA A 26 -4.15 -16.62 -17.05
CA ALA A 26 -3.45 -17.82 -16.60
C ALA A 26 -4.26 -19.11 -16.77
N GLY A 27 -5.45 -19.06 -17.40
CA GLY A 27 -6.32 -20.23 -17.59
C GLY A 27 -6.96 -20.77 -16.30
N ALA A 28 -6.73 -20.12 -15.16
CA ALA A 28 -7.26 -20.48 -13.84
C ALA A 28 -8.66 -19.89 -13.56
N SER A 29 -9.35 -19.40 -14.59
CA SER A 29 -10.60 -18.66 -14.46
C SER A 29 -11.78 -19.59 -14.16
N GLN A 30 -12.32 -19.52 -12.95
CA GLN A 30 -13.66 -20.01 -12.65
C GLN A 30 -14.55 -18.83 -12.27
N SER A 31 -15.79 -18.80 -12.77
CA SER A 31 -16.74 -17.71 -12.51
C SER A 31 -16.99 -17.50 -11.02
N THR A 32 -16.96 -18.56 -10.22
CA THR A 32 -17.17 -18.53 -8.75
C THR A 32 -16.07 -17.81 -7.97
N LEU A 33 -14.87 -17.65 -8.54
CA LEU A 33 -13.79 -16.92 -7.87
C LEU A 33 -14.01 -15.40 -7.88
N GLN A 34 -14.89 -14.89 -8.75
CA GLN A 34 -15.19 -13.46 -8.83
C GLN A 34 -15.94 -12.95 -7.59
N ASP A 35 -16.69 -13.82 -6.91
CA ASP A 35 -17.48 -13.46 -5.72
C ASP A 35 -16.62 -13.31 -4.46
N ILE A 36 -15.37 -13.79 -4.50
CA ILE A 36 -14.44 -13.66 -3.37
C ILE A 36 -14.00 -12.21 -3.24
N LYS A 37 -14.36 -11.59 -2.12
CA LYS A 37 -13.95 -10.22 -1.78
C LYS A 37 -12.73 -10.25 -0.86
N LEU A 38 -11.60 -9.79 -1.40
CA LEU A 38 -10.40 -9.53 -0.62
C LEU A 38 -10.27 -8.02 -0.35
N PRO A 39 -9.70 -7.62 0.80
CA PRO A 39 -9.49 -6.22 1.10
C PRO A 39 -8.52 -5.60 0.09
N GLU A 40 -8.77 -4.33 -0.27
CA GLU A 40 -7.79 -3.51 -0.98
C GLU A 40 -6.47 -3.47 -0.19
N GLY A 41 -5.35 -3.38 -0.89
CA GLY A 41 -4.03 -3.35 -0.27
C GLY A 41 -3.06 -2.50 -1.08
N ALA A 42 -2.02 -2.02 -0.43
CA ALA A 42 -0.97 -1.24 -1.07
C ALA A 42 0.40 -1.68 -0.57
N GLY A 43 1.43 -1.25 -1.29
CA GLY A 43 2.81 -1.44 -0.87
C GLY A 43 3.77 -0.59 -1.69
N CYS A 44 5.03 -0.57 -1.26
CA CYS A 44 6.09 0.16 -1.93
C CYS A 44 7.36 -0.69 -1.99
N PHE A 45 8.15 -0.43 -3.01
CA PHE A 45 9.46 -0.99 -3.24
C PHE A 45 10.43 0.14 -3.57
N THR A 46 11.53 0.19 -2.84
CA THR A 46 12.63 1.11 -3.09
C THR A 46 13.83 0.33 -3.59
N TYR A 47 14.55 0.91 -4.53
CA TYR A 47 15.74 0.28 -5.08
C TYR A 47 16.87 0.27 -4.03
N ARG A 48 17.72 -0.77 -4.04
CA ARG A 48 18.88 -0.92 -3.12
C ARG A 48 19.82 0.28 -3.16
N SER A 49 19.92 0.93 -4.32
CA SER A 49 20.75 2.12 -4.53
C SER A 49 19.93 3.41 -4.56
N SER A 50 18.77 3.47 -3.90
CA SER A 50 17.94 4.69 -3.85
C SER A 50 18.57 5.83 -3.04
N GLY A 51 19.38 5.50 -2.03
CA GLY A 51 20.15 6.48 -1.25
C GLY A 51 21.48 6.91 -1.89
N ASP A 52 21.87 6.33 -3.02
CA ASP A 52 23.10 6.70 -3.74
C ASP A 52 22.78 7.74 -4.81
N LEU A 53 23.12 9.00 -4.55
CA LEU A 53 22.88 10.15 -5.45
C LEU A 53 23.62 10.06 -6.81
N SER A 54 24.55 9.11 -6.97
CA SER A 54 25.24 8.83 -8.23
C SER A 54 24.57 7.73 -9.05
N SER A 55 23.65 6.98 -8.45
CA SER A 55 22.94 5.85 -9.07
C SER A 55 21.76 6.32 -9.91
N CYS A 56 21.49 5.63 -11.02
CA CYS A 56 20.26 5.80 -11.82
C CYS A 56 18.97 5.44 -11.06
N CYS A 57 19.10 4.83 -9.88
CA CYS A 57 17.98 4.49 -8.99
C CYS A 57 17.80 5.48 -7.84
N SER A 58 18.61 6.55 -7.76
CA SER A 58 18.49 7.62 -6.76
C SER A 58 17.05 8.14 -6.66
N ASN A 59 16.56 8.27 -5.42
CA ASN A 59 15.23 8.80 -5.10
C ASN A 59 14.09 8.21 -5.97
N ARG A 60 14.23 6.94 -6.36
CA ARG A 60 13.32 6.22 -7.23
C ARG A 60 12.67 5.08 -6.48
N PHE A 61 11.37 4.89 -6.69
CA PHE A 61 10.60 3.84 -6.04
C PHE A 61 9.40 3.44 -6.89
N ILE A 62 8.84 2.27 -6.59
CA ILE A 62 7.59 1.78 -7.19
C ILE A 62 6.60 1.61 -6.05
N TYR A 63 5.45 2.26 -6.14
CA TYR A 63 4.32 1.93 -5.28
C TYR A 63 3.26 1.18 -6.08
N TRP A 64 2.46 0.39 -5.37
CA TRP A 64 1.34 -0.31 -6.00
C TRP A 64 0.10 -0.29 -5.12
N ARG A 65 -1.03 -0.50 -5.80
CA ARG A 65 -2.36 -0.66 -5.21
C ARG A 65 -2.98 -1.92 -5.80
N THR A 66 -3.67 -2.67 -4.96
CA THR A 66 -4.42 -3.87 -5.34
C THR A 66 -5.88 -3.63 -5.05
N ASN A 67 -6.72 -3.94 -6.03
CA ASN A 67 -8.17 -3.92 -5.92
C ASN A 67 -8.72 -5.13 -6.66
N HIS A 68 -9.16 -6.14 -5.88
CA HIS A 68 -9.67 -7.41 -6.40
C HIS A 68 -8.69 -8.07 -7.39
N ASP A 69 -9.01 -8.08 -8.68
CA ASP A 69 -8.24 -8.70 -9.76
C ASP A 69 -7.25 -7.74 -10.44
N VAL A 70 -7.16 -6.50 -9.98
CA VAL A 70 -6.32 -5.46 -10.57
C VAL A 70 -5.20 -5.06 -9.63
N ILE A 71 -3.98 -4.96 -10.17
CA ILE A 71 -2.87 -4.23 -9.56
C ILE A 71 -2.52 -3.01 -10.42
N GLU A 72 -2.39 -1.87 -9.76
CA GLU A 72 -1.89 -0.63 -10.33
C GLU A 72 -0.49 -0.39 -9.80
N LEU A 73 0.49 -0.28 -10.69
CA LEU A 73 1.89 -0.03 -10.40
C LEU A 73 2.26 1.34 -10.95
N VAL A 74 2.92 2.15 -10.12
CA VAL A 74 3.42 3.44 -10.53
C VAL A 74 4.86 3.58 -10.07
N GLU A 75 5.73 3.87 -11.02
CA GLU A 75 7.11 4.21 -10.72
C GLU A 75 7.29 5.72 -10.62
N ILE A 76 8.02 6.16 -9.59
CA ILE A 76 8.29 7.56 -9.31
C ILE A 76 9.81 7.75 -9.21
N SER A 77 10.30 8.86 -9.74
CA SER A 77 11.60 9.42 -9.42
C SER A 77 11.37 10.85 -8.91
N LEU A 78 12.02 11.21 -7.81
CA LEU A 78 12.00 12.59 -7.30
C LEU A 78 13.05 13.49 -7.98
N ASP A 79 13.94 12.90 -8.79
CA ASP A 79 15.03 13.61 -9.45
C ASP A 79 14.68 14.06 -10.88
N PHE A 80 13.83 13.30 -11.59
CA PHE A 80 13.43 13.59 -12.97
C PHE A 80 12.10 12.91 -13.35
N THR A 81 11.48 13.35 -14.45
CA THR A 81 10.20 12.81 -14.90
C THR A 81 10.35 11.44 -15.58
N LEU A 82 9.57 10.45 -15.17
CA LEU A 82 9.56 9.14 -15.83
C LEU A 82 8.48 9.07 -16.92
N ARG A 83 8.84 8.53 -18.09
CA ARG A 83 7.89 8.24 -19.17
C ARG A 83 7.34 6.83 -19.02
N GLY A 84 6.04 6.66 -19.28
CA GLY A 84 5.38 5.35 -19.30
C GLY A 84 5.43 4.64 -17.94
N ASN A 85 5.28 5.42 -16.86
CA ASN A 85 5.50 4.99 -15.48
C ASN A 85 4.25 4.44 -14.77
N HIS A 86 3.08 4.45 -15.43
CA HIS A 86 1.83 3.90 -14.91
C HIS A 86 1.45 2.61 -15.65
N LEU A 87 1.37 1.51 -14.91
CA LEU A 87 1.01 0.19 -15.42
C LEU A 87 -0.16 -0.37 -14.63
N ARG A 88 -1.23 -0.80 -15.31
CA ARG A 88 -2.35 -1.52 -14.71
C ARG A 88 -2.37 -2.93 -15.24
N LEU A 89 -2.23 -3.92 -14.35
CA LEU A 89 -2.33 -5.33 -14.69
C LEU A 89 -3.63 -5.90 -14.15
N ARG A 90 -4.39 -6.59 -15.01
CA ARG A 90 -5.62 -7.30 -14.64
C ARG A 90 -5.40 -8.81 -14.71
N PHE A 91 -5.57 -9.50 -13.59
CA PHE A 91 -5.48 -10.96 -13.48
C PHE A 91 -6.86 -11.56 -13.68
N GLN A 92 -7.13 -12.07 -14.88
CA GLN A 92 -8.47 -12.42 -15.29
C GLN A 92 -9.16 -13.42 -14.33
N ASN A 93 -10.26 -12.99 -13.71
CA ASN A 93 -11.17 -13.79 -12.89
C ASN A 93 -10.53 -14.40 -11.62
N THR A 94 -9.48 -13.79 -11.08
CA THR A 94 -8.87 -14.26 -9.82
C THR A 94 -8.42 -13.08 -8.94
N PRO A 95 -9.00 -12.94 -7.74
CA PRO A 95 -8.55 -11.96 -6.76
C PRO A 95 -7.08 -12.11 -6.36
N ILE A 96 -6.40 -11.00 -6.21
CA ILE A 96 -5.01 -10.91 -5.75
C ILE A 96 -4.95 -11.07 -4.23
N LEU A 97 -4.11 -11.97 -3.74
CA LEU A 97 -3.85 -12.14 -2.31
C LEU A 97 -2.97 -11.02 -1.77
N ARG A 98 -3.10 -10.74 -0.47
CA ARG A 98 -2.06 -9.99 0.26
C ARG A 98 -0.72 -10.72 0.14
N GLY A 99 0.37 -9.97 0.04
CA GLY A 99 1.72 -10.53 -0.09
C GLY A 99 2.41 -10.28 -1.43
N VAL A 100 1.88 -9.37 -2.25
CA VAL A 100 2.59 -8.83 -3.42
C VAL A 100 3.96 -8.31 -2.99
N SER A 101 5.00 -8.70 -3.71
CA SER A 101 6.36 -8.24 -3.45
C SER A 101 7.09 -7.91 -4.75
N ILE A 102 8.00 -6.95 -4.67
CA ILE A 102 8.90 -6.59 -5.76
C ILE A 102 10.32 -6.81 -5.27
N HIS A 103 11.15 -7.38 -6.13
CA HIS A 103 12.56 -7.67 -5.89
C HIS A 103 13.38 -7.11 -7.04
N GLU A 104 14.65 -6.81 -6.79
CA GLU A 104 15.59 -6.50 -7.87
C GLU A 104 16.77 -7.46 -7.84
N ASN A 105 17.29 -7.72 -9.02
CA ASN A 105 18.63 -8.26 -9.24
C ASN A 105 19.43 -7.26 -10.09
N HIS A 106 20.61 -7.64 -10.58
CA HIS A 106 21.50 -6.70 -11.28
C HIS A 106 20.84 -6.04 -12.51
N ASP A 107 20.00 -6.77 -13.24
CA ASP A 107 19.47 -6.35 -14.55
C ASP A 107 17.94 -6.37 -14.68
N GLN A 108 17.24 -6.82 -13.63
CA GLN A 108 15.79 -6.99 -13.65
C GLN A 108 15.13 -6.49 -12.36
N VAL A 109 13.89 -6.06 -12.53
CA VAL A 109 12.91 -5.86 -11.45
C VAL A 109 11.86 -6.95 -11.59
N VAL A 110 11.63 -7.71 -10.53
CA VAL A 110 10.77 -8.90 -10.52
C VAL A 110 9.60 -8.66 -9.57
N LEU A 111 8.39 -8.68 -10.13
CA LEU A 111 7.13 -8.58 -9.40
C LEU A 111 6.57 -9.99 -9.17
N LEU A 112 6.37 -10.35 -7.91
CA LEU A 112 5.78 -11.61 -7.48
C LEU A 112 4.35 -11.37 -6.98
N VAL A 113 3.39 -12.02 -7.63
CA VAL A 113 1.95 -11.88 -7.32
C VAL A 113 1.36 -13.26 -7.10
N ALA A 114 0.73 -13.47 -5.94
CA ALA A 114 -0.14 -14.61 -5.71
C ALA A 114 -1.60 -14.17 -5.81
N THR A 115 -2.40 -14.96 -6.51
CA THR A 115 -3.85 -14.85 -6.56
C THR A 115 -4.45 -16.08 -5.89
N VAL A 116 -5.77 -16.12 -5.71
CA VAL A 116 -6.43 -17.29 -5.07
C VAL A 116 -6.23 -18.58 -5.86
N SER A 117 -5.92 -18.50 -7.16
CA SER A 117 -5.82 -19.67 -8.05
C SER A 117 -4.49 -19.79 -8.81
N ALA A 118 -3.59 -18.82 -8.73
CA ALA A 118 -2.31 -18.87 -9.44
C ALA A 118 -1.22 -18.02 -8.78
N ILE A 119 0.04 -18.35 -9.04
CA ILE A 119 1.21 -17.53 -8.71
C ILE A 119 1.87 -17.03 -10.00
N HIS A 120 2.41 -15.81 -9.96
CA HIS A 120 2.96 -15.11 -11.11
C HIS A 120 4.31 -14.49 -10.76
N LYS A 121 5.31 -14.74 -11.60
CA LYS A 121 6.61 -14.07 -11.61
C LYS A 121 6.69 -13.22 -12.88
N LEU A 122 6.56 -11.91 -12.71
CA LEU A 122 6.58 -10.93 -13.80
C LEU A 122 7.92 -10.19 -13.80
N VAL A 123 8.57 -10.07 -14.97
CA VAL A 123 9.94 -9.55 -15.07
C VAL A 123 10.00 -8.29 -15.93
N PHE A 124 10.55 -7.22 -15.35
CA PHE A 124 10.76 -5.91 -15.96
C PHE A 124 12.26 -5.60 -16.05
N PRO A 125 12.70 -4.74 -17.00
CA PRO A 125 14.09 -4.30 -17.07
C PRO A 125 14.45 -3.43 -15.86
N HIS A 126 15.68 -3.58 -15.34
CA HIS A 126 16.19 -2.69 -14.29
C HIS A 126 16.61 -1.32 -14.86
N PRO A 127 16.53 -0.21 -14.08
CA PRO A 127 16.98 1.11 -14.52
C PRO A 127 18.40 1.14 -15.11
N ARG A 128 19.35 0.41 -14.51
CA ARG A 128 20.74 0.27 -15.02
C ARG A 128 20.83 -0.35 -16.41
N ARG A 129 19.87 -1.19 -16.78
CA ARG A 129 19.79 -1.77 -18.12
C ARG A 129 19.22 -0.76 -19.11
N LEU A 130 18.18 -0.02 -18.72
CA LEU A 130 17.59 1.02 -19.55
C LEU A 130 18.60 2.13 -19.89
N GLU A 131 19.44 2.52 -18.94
CA GLU A 131 20.49 3.52 -19.17
C GLU A 131 21.51 3.05 -20.23
N ARG A 132 21.91 1.77 -20.19
CA ARG A 132 22.83 1.16 -21.17
C ARG A 132 22.19 0.97 -22.54
N ASP A 133 21.02 0.34 -22.58
CA ASP A 133 20.36 -0.10 -23.82
C ASP A 133 19.83 1.09 -24.63
N CYS A 134 19.37 2.15 -23.96
CA CYS A 134 18.79 3.30 -24.64
C CYS A 134 19.80 4.39 -24.99
N GLY A 135 21.07 4.25 -24.59
CA GLY A 135 22.11 5.24 -24.89
C GLY A 135 21.83 6.64 -24.36
N PHE A 136 20.87 6.78 -23.44
CA PHE A 136 20.63 7.99 -22.66
C PHE A 136 21.54 7.89 -21.44
N PRO A 137 22.76 8.46 -21.44
CA PRO A 137 23.34 8.80 -20.17
C PRO A 137 22.32 9.74 -19.53
N VAL A 138 21.73 9.37 -18.39
CA VAL A 138 20.94 10.30 -17.60
C VAL A 138 21.94 11.30 -17.01
N LYS A 139 22.50 12.14 -17.88
CA LYS A 139 23.15 13.36 -17.46
C LYS A 139 22.03 14.12 -16.78
N LYS A 140 22.28 14.65 -15.58
CA LYS A 140 21.35 15.50 -14.80
C LYS A 140 20.74 16.70 -15.55
N LYS A 141 21.00 16.85 -16.86
CA LYS A 141 20.42 17.81 -17.79
C LYS A 141 19.20 17.27 -18.56
N GLU A 142 18.99 15.97 -18.70
CA GLU A 142 17.74 15.44 -19.29
C GLU A 142 16.65 15.38 -18.22
N VAL A 143 15.57 16.13 -18.45
CA VAL A 143 14.45 16.27 -17.51
C VAL A 143 13.54 15.04 -17.49
N ALA A 144 13.68 14.11 -18.46
CA ALA A 144 12.84 12.92 -18.54
C ALA A 144 13.57 11.66 -18.99
N GLY A 145 13.28 10.52 -18.35
CA GLY A 145 13.84 9.19 -18.65
C GLY A 145 12.79 8.08 -18.71
N PRO A 146 13.12 6.87 -19.18
CA PRO A 146 12.16 5.76 -19.27
C PRO A 146 11.90 5.12 -17.90
N SER A 147 10.63 4.80 -17.64
CA SER A 147 10.24 3.89 -16.56
C SER A 147 10.61 2.44 -16.88
N VAL A 148 10.76 1.61 -15.85
CA VAL A 148 10.81 0.14 -15.99
C VAL A 148 9.56 -0.44 -16.65
N PHE A 149 8.46 0.32 -16.66
CA PHE A 149 7.20 -0.07 -17.28
C PHE A 149 6.99 0.45 -18.71
N PHE A 150 7.91 1.29 -19.22
CA PHE A 150 7.70 2.12 -20.43
C PHE A 150 7.21 1.34 -21.67
N ASP A 151 7.70 0.12 -21.88
CA ASP A 151 7.37 -0.73 -23.05
C ASP A 151 6.74 -2.08 -22.64
N THR A 152 5.91 -2.04 -21.60
CA THR A 152 5.20 -3.23 -21.15
C THR A 152 4.03 -3.54 -22.08
N THR A 153 4.02 -4.71 -22.70
CA THR A 153 2.91 -5.20 -23.53
C THR A 153 2.55 -6.62 -23.11
N GLY A 154 1.37 -7.10 -23.48
CA GLY A 154 0.99 -8.49 -23.24
C GLY A 154 1.97 -9.50 -23.87
N ALA A 155 2.61 -9.15 -24.99
CA ALA A 155 3.62 -9.99 -25.63
C ALA A 155 4.94 -9.99 -24.85
N THR A 156 5.44 -8.82 -24.43
CA THR A 156 6.70 -8.74 -23.67
C THR A 156 6.58 -9.42 -22.31
N LEU A 157 5.45 -9.26 -21.61
CA LEU A 157 5.18 -9.97 -20.36
C LEU A 157 5.16 -11.49 -20.56
N ARG A 158 4.41 -12.01 -21.56
CA ARG A 158 4.37 -13.46 -21.83
C ARG A 158 5.74 -14.06 -22.16
N SER A 159 6.62 -13.29 -22.80
CA SER A 159 7.96 -13.77 -23.16
C SER A 159 8.95 -13.83 -22.00
N ARG A 160 8.76 -12.99 -20.97
CA ARG A 160 9.72 -12.82 -19.84
C ARG A 160 9.20 -13.33 -18.50
N SER A 161 7.93 -13.68 -18.43
CA SER A 161 7.23 -13.99 -17.19
C SER A 161 6.73 -15.42 -17.19
N CYS A 162 6.62 -16.00 -16.00
CA CYS A 162 6.07 -17.33 -15.81
C CYS A 162 4.95 -17.30 -14.75
N TYR A 163 4.06 -18.28 -14.83
CA TYR A 163 2.97 -18.45 -13.87
C TYR A 163 2.73 -19.94 -13.61
N PHE A 164 2.11 -20.24 -12.48
CA PHE A 164 1.71 -21.59 -12.11
C PHE A 164 0.30 -21.57 -11.52
N VAL A 165 -0.58 -22.44 -12.04
CA VAL A 165 -1.96 -22.57 -11.58
C VAL A 165 -2.01 -23.50 -10.39
N LEU A 166 -2.65 -23.05 -9.31
CA LEU A 166 -2.86 -23.82 -8.11
C LEU A 166 -4.07 -24.75 -8.29
N ASN A 167 -3.85 -26.06 -8.22
CA ASN A 167 -4.89 -27.09 -8.42
C ASN A 167 -5.86 -27.24 -7.21
N HIS A 168 -6.07 -26.19 -6.41
CA HIS A 168 -6.87 -26.27 -5.18
C HIS A 168 -8.32 -26.67 -5.44
N VAL A 169 -8.98 -26.01 -6.41
CA VAL A 169 -10.41 -26.21 -6.67
C VAL A 169 -10.71 -27.62 -7.18
N SER A 170 -9.91 -28.12 -8.13
CA SER A 170 -10.06 -29.48 -8.66
C SER A 170 -9.85 -30.57 -7.61
N LEU A 171 -9.06 -30.28 -6.57
CA LEU A 171 -8.72 -31.21 -5.51
C LEU A 171 -9.58 -31.02 -4.25
N GLY A 172 -10.55 -30.10 -4.26
CA GLY A 172 -11.37 -29.78 -3.08
C GLY A 172 -10.57 -29.20 -1.91
N ILE A 173 -9.37 -28.66 -2.17
CA ILE A 173 -8.51 -28.05 -1.15
C ILE A 173 -9.00 -26.61 -0.93
N PRO A 174 -9.11 -26.14 0.32
CA PRO A 174 -9.49 -24.75 0.59
C PRO A 174 -8.53 -23.76 -0.07
N LEU A 175 -9.12 -22.69 -0.61
CA LEU A 175 -8.39 -21.62 -1.28
C LEU A 175 -7.46 -20.89 -0.30
N PRO A 176 -6.29 -20.41 -0.77
CA PRO A 176 -5.43 -19.57 0.03
C PRO A 176 -6.11 -18.22 0.34
N HIS A 177 -5.86 -17.69 1.52
CA HIS A 177 -6.39 -16.39 1.97
C HIS A 177 -5.28 -15.37 2.30
N THR A 178 -4.02 -15.82 2.42
CA THR A 178 -2.87 -14.95 2.67
C THR A 178 -1.62 -15.55 2.05
N SER A 179 -0.66 -14.68 1.70
CA SER A 179 0.60 -15.12 1.12
C SER A 179 1.77 -14.23 1.49
N CYS A 180 2.98 -14.74 1.28
CA CYS A 180 4.18 -13.93 1.14
C CYS A 180 5.08 -14.53 0.05
N SER A 181 6.02 -13.75 -0.45
CA SER A 181 6.91 -14.20 -1.52
C SER A 181 8.30 -13.57 -1.39
N TRP A 182 9.32 -14.28 -1.87
CA TRP A 182 10.65 -13.73 -2.04
C TRP A 182 11.31 -14.26 -3.32
N LEU A 183 12.32 -13.52 -3.78
CA LEU A 183 13.21 -13.94 -4.85
C LEU A 183 14.58 -14.27 -4.25
N ASP A 184 15.13 -15.45 -4.56
CA ASP A 184 16.48 -15.79 -4.13
C ASP A 184 17.56 -15.19 -5.05
N VAL A 185 18.83 -15.35 -4.68
CA VAL A 185 19.98 -14.87 -5.45
C VAL A 185 20.13 -15.54 -6.81
N GLU A 186 19.53 -16.73 -6.96
CA GLU A 186 19.54 -17.51 -8.18
C GLU A 186 18.40 -17.11 -9.14
N GLY A 187 17.45 -16.29 -8.68
CA GLY A 187 16.27 -15.90 -9.43
C GLY A 187 15.09 -16.87 -9.27
N ASN A 188 15.17 -17.87 -8.38
CA ASN A 188 14.01 -18.69 -8.06
C ASN A 188 13.03 -17.87 -7.21
N ALA A 189 11.76 -17.93 -7.57
CA ALA A 189 10.68 -17.27 -6.86
C ALA A 189 10.00 -18.26 -5.93
N THR A 190 9.95 -17.96 -4.64
CA THR A 190 9.23 -18.78 -3.68
C THR A 190 8.01 -18.04 -3.15
N PHE A 191 6.89 -18.76 -3.12
CA PHE A 191 5.63 -18.31 -2.58
C PHE A 191 5.27 -19.18 -1.37
N VAL A 192 4.78 -18.56 -0.31
CA VAL A 192 4.17 -19.27 0.81
C VAL A 192 2.72 -18.85 0.89
N LEU A 193 1.82 -19.83 0.88
CA LEU A 193 0.38 -19.67 0.81
C LEU A 193 -0.24 -20.36 2.03
N ALA A 194 -1.15 -19.68 2.72
CA ALA A 194 -1.93 -20.32 3.77
C ALA A 194 -3.42 -20.28 3.47
N ASN A 195 -4.11 -21.33 3.91
CA ASN A 195 -5.55 -21.53 3.69
C ASN A 195 -6.32 -21.74 4.99
N SER A 196 -7.65 -21.77 4.88
CA SER A 196 -8.56 -21.92 6.02
C SER A 196 -8.57 -23.33 6.65
N ALA A 197 -7.92 -24.32 6.03
CA ALA A 197 -7.69 -25.64 6.65
C ALA A 197 -6.46 -25.67 7.58
N GLY A 198 -5.69 -24.57 7.67
CA GLY A 198 -4.48 -24.49 8.49
C GLY A 198 -3.22 -24.99 7.78
N SER A 199 -3.30 -25.28 6.47
CA SER A 199 -2.15 -25.66 5.65
C SER A 199 -1.29 -24.42 5.34
N VAL A 200 0.03 -24.59 5.36
CA VAL A 200 1.01 -23.61 4.91
C VAL A 200 1.83 -24.24 3.80
N LEU A 201 1.46 -23.91 2.56
CA LEU A 201 2.06 -24.46 1.34
C LEU A 201 3.17 -23.55 0.84
N MET A 202 4.36 -24.11 0.64
CA MET A 202 5.49 -23.48 -0.02
C MET A 202 5.56 -23.93 -1.48
N VAL A 203 5.68 -22.99 -2.41
CA VAL A 203 5.80 -23.24 -3.84
C VAL A 203 7.05 -22.52 -4.36
N VAL A 204 8.02 -23.27 -4.86
CA VAL A 204 9.27 -22.77 -5.44
C VAL A 204 9.20 -22.89 -6.95
N MET A 205 9.46 -21.77 -7.64
CA MET A 205 9.44 -21.65 -9.10
C MET A 205 10.85 -21.29 -9.59
N SER A 206 11.45 -22.18 -10.39
CA SER A 206 12.71 -21.96 -11.10
C SER A 206 12.45 -21.86 -12.60
N ASP A 207 13.13 -20.94 -13.30
CA ASP A 207 12.98 -20.72 -14.74
C ASP A 207 14.29 -20.84 -15.53
N LYS A 208 15.40 -21.28 -14.89
CA LYS A 208 16.73 -21.38 -15.53
C LYS A 208 16.82 -22.41 -16.65
N HIS A 209 16.15 -23.56 -16.48
CA HIS A 209 16.19 -24.69 -17.41
C HIS A 209 14.79 -25.02 -17.97
N GLY A 210 13.94 -24.01 -18.06
CA GLY A 210 12.49 -24.18 -18.18
C GLY A 210 11.80 -23.94 -16.84
N VAL A 211 10.46 -23.87 -16.86
CA VAL A 211 9.67 -23.62 -15.66
C VAL A 211 9.52 -24.91 -14.86
N GLU A 212 10.28 -25.02 -13.76
CA GLU A 212 10.18 -26.09 -12.79
C GLU A 212 9.46 -25.61 -11.53
N ILE A 213 8.54 -26.43 -11.03
CA ILE A 213 7.71 -26.11 -9.86
C ILE A 213 7.89 -27.19 -8.80
N THR A 214 8.29 -26.79 -7.60
CA THR A 214 8.33 -27.66 -6.43
C THR A 214 7.33 -27.18 -5.38
N THR A 215 6.47 -28.07 -4.89
CA THR A 215 5.49 -27.78 -3.85
C THR A 215 5.80 -28.56 -2.59
N THR A 216 5.81 -27.91 -1.42
CA THR A 216 6.07 -28.54 -0.13
C THR A 216 5.14 -27.96 0.93
N GLU A 217 4.45 -28.81 1.69
CA GLU A 217 3.67 -28.38 2.84
C GLU A 217 4.59 -28.26 4.07
N LEU A 218 4.60 -27.09 4.73
CA LEU A 218 5.40 -26.84 5.91
C LEU A 218 4.74 -27.45 7.14
N MET A 219 5.40 -28.45 7.73
CA MET A 219 4.85 -29.24 8.84
C MET A 219 5.60 -28.99 10.14
N LYS A 220 4.86 -28.93 11.26
CA LYS A 220 5.47 -28.79 12.58
C LYS A 220 6.36 -30.00 12.86
N THR A 221 7.56 -29.77 13.37
CA THR A 221 8.50 -30.85 13.70
C THR A 221 7.84 -31.83 14.68
N GLY A 222 7.82 -33.12 14.32
CA GLY A 222 7.17 -34.18 15.10
C GLY A 222 5.69 -34.42 14.83
N SER A 223 5.05 -33.68 13.90
CA SER A 223 3.70 -33.99 13.44
C SER A 223 3.73 -35.12 12.41
N ILE A 224 3.27 -36.32 12.81
CA ILE A 224 3.05 -37.44 11.89
C ILE A 224 1.88 -37.09 10.95
N PHE A 225 2.08 -37.33 9.66
CA PHE A 225 1.08 -37.20 8.60
C PHE A 225 -0.21 -37.95 8.98
N ARG A 226 -1.35 -37.24 9.09
CA ARG A 226 -2.70 -37.83 8.99
C ARG A 226 -3.05 -37.96 7.51
N LEU A 227 -2.56 -39.04 6.91
CA LEU A 227 -2.60 -39.29 5.47
C LEU A 227 -3.95 -39.89 5.11
N PHE A 228 -5.02 -39.12 5.31
CA PHE A 228 -6.35 -39.49 4.84
C PHE A 228 -7.15 -38.27 4.39
N ASN A 229 -7.18 -38.11 3.07
CA ASN A 229 -8.36 -37.60 2.39
C ASN A 229 -9.59 -38.41 2.85
N GLY A 230 -10.52 -37.75 3.55
CA GLY A 230 -11.93 -38.13 3.50
C GLY A 230 -12.55 -38.98 4.62
N LEU A 231 -11.82 -39.43 5.66
CA LEU A 231 -12.44 -40.23 6.75
C LEU A 231 -11.88 -39.85 8.13
N VAL A 232 -12.33 -38.71 8.68
CA VAL A 232 -12.19 -38.42 10.12
C VAL A 232 -13.58 -38.13 10.68
N PRO A 233 -14.07 -38.89 11.69
CA PRO A 233 -15.38 -38.67 12.29
C PRO A 233 -15.52 -37.25 12.84
N ALA A 234 -16.68 -36.64 12.63
CA ALA A 234 -17.02 -35.29 13.11
C ALA A 234 -16.86 -35.11 14.64
N VAL A 235 -16.81 -36.20 15.41
CA VAL A 235 -16.69 -36.22 16.87
C VAL A 235 -15.29 -35.82 17.36
N MET A 236 -14.24 -35.83 16.50
CA MET A 236 -12.90 -35.35 16.84
C MET A 236 -12.61 -33.89 16.41
N ARG A 237 -13.60 -33.16 15.88
CA ARG A 237 -13.50 -31.73 15.51
C ARG A 237 -13.63 -30.75 16.69
N ASN A 238 -13.28 -31.17 17.91
CA ASN A 238 -13.33 -30.26 19.07
C ASN A 238 -12.09 -29.37 19.22
N ASN A 239 -11.09 -29.52 18.35
CA ASN A 239 -9.98 -28.57 18.24
C ASN A 239 -10.30 -27.55 17.15
N ARG A 240 -10.37 -26.26 17.53
CA ARG A 240 -10.38 -25.15 16.58
C ARG A 240 -9.19 -25.32 15.62
N THR A 241 -9.44 -25.27 14.31
CA THR A 241 -8.38 -25.31 13.30
C THR A 241 -7.49 -24.07 13.44
N GLU A 242 -6.20 -24.29 13.68
CA GLU A 242 -5.20 -23.23 13.79
C GLU A 242 -4.88 -22.72 12.38
N VAL A 243 -5.34 -21.50 12.06
CA VAL A 243 -5.18 -20.91 10.73
C VAL A 243 -4.13 -19.81 10.78
N ALA A 244 -3.16 -19.83 9.87
CA ALA A 244 -2.21 -18.73 9.72
C ALA A 244 -2.92 -17.49 9.14
N LEU A 245 -3.02 -16.42 9.92
CA LEU A 245 -3.72 -15.18 9.57
C LEU A 245 -2.85 -14.26 8.71
N SER A 246 -1.56 -14.20 8.99
CA SER A 246 -0.61 -13.31 8.34
C SER A 246 0.77 -13.96 8.28
N ILE A 247 1.45 -13.81 7.15
CA ILE A 247 2.74 -14.44 6.88
C ILE A 247 3.68 -13.41 6.26
N VAL A 248 4.94 -13.40 6.69
CA VAL A 248 6.01 -12.59 6.10
C VAL A 248 7.27 -13.42 5.98
N CYS A 249 8.07 -13.20 4.95
CA CYS A 249 9.35 -13.87 4.75
C CYS A 249 10.53 -12.91 4.96
N HIS A 250 11.63 -13.42 5.50
CA HIS A 250 12.87 -12.68 5.70
C HIS A 250 14.06 -13.49 5.20
N GLN A 251 14.89 -12.85 4.39
CA GLN A 251 16.15 -13.44 3.94
C GLN A 251 17.24 -13.10 4.96
N ASP A 252 17.71 -14.13 5.66
CA ASP A 252 18.94 -14.09 6.46
C ASP A 252 20.13 -14.54 5.59
N VAL A 253 21.36 -14.37 6.07
CA VAL A 253 22.57 -14.63 5.26
C VAL A 253 22.68 -16.06 4.74
N ASN A 254 22.20 -17.04 5.50
CA ASN A 254 22.33 -18.47 5.15
C ASN A 254 20.99 -19.19 4.95
N ASN A 255 19.86 -18.50 5.16
CA ASN A 255 18.55 -19.14 5.13
C ASN A 255 17.45 -18.10 4.89
N VAL A 256 16.30 -18.57 4.41
CA VAL A 256 15.07 -17.77 4.40
C VAL A 256 14.16 -18.27 5.50
N LEU A 257 13.67 -17.34 6.32
CA LEU A 257 12.75 -17.62 7.40
C LEU A 257 11.35 -17.12 7.04
N VAL A 258 10.36 -17.94 7.35
CA VAL A 258 8.95 -17.59 7.18
C VAL A 258 8.36 -17.38 8.57
N PHE A 259 7.86 -16.19 8.84
CA PHE A 259 7.18 -15.84 10.07
C PHE A 259 5.68 -15.86 9.83
N SER A 260 4.94 -16.48 10.72
CA SER A 260 3.49 -16.65 10.58
C SER A 260 2.80 -16.42 11.91
N LEU A 261 1.73 -15.64 11.89
CA LEU A 261 0.84 -15.39 13.02
C LEU A 261 -0.43 -16.23 12.85
N PHE A 262 -0.75 -17.07 13.83
CA PHE A 262 -1.91 -17.97 13.80
C PHE A 262 -3.12 -17.38 14.56
N SER A 263 -4.29 -17.96 14.30
CA SER A 263 -5.58 -17.56 14.88
C SER A 263 -5.67 -17.62 16.40
N ASP A 264 -4.78 -18.38 17.03
CA ASP A 264 -4.61 -18.52 18.48
C ASP A 264 -3.50 -17.62 19.04
N LEU A 265 -3.00 -16.67 18.22
CA LEU A 265 -1.88 -15.78 18.52
C LEU A 265 -0.53 -16.49 18.69
N GLN A 266 -0.40 -17.73 18.22
CA GLN A 266 0.92 -18.34 18.08
C GLN A 266 1.70 -17.71 16.94
N ILE A 267 2.99 -17.48 17.20
CA ILE A 267 3.98 -17.08 16.21
C ILE A 267 4.79 -18.33 15.87
N ARG A 268 4.85 -18.67 14.58
CA ARG A 268 5.70 -19.77 14.08
C ARG A 268 6.75 -19.24 13.12
N ILE A 269 7.96 -19.73 13.30
CA ILE A 269 9.11 -19.45 12.43
C ILE A 269 9.48 -20.73 11.70
N TRP A 270 9.41 -20.71 10.38
CA TRP A 270 9.75 -21.84 9.52
C TRP A 270 11.06 -21.59 8.79
N SER A 271 11.82 -22.66 8.57
CA SER A 271 13.03 -22.64 7.78
C SER A 271 12.73 -23.06 6.35
N HIS A 272 13.03 -22.22 5.35
CA HIS A 272 12.99 -22.63 3.95
C HIS A 272 13.92 -23.82 3.70
N ARG A 273 15.18 -23.73 4.17
CA ARG A 273 16.20 -24.76 3.94
C ARG A 273 15.89 -26.09 4.61
N ARG A 274 15.38 -26.07 5.85
CA ARG A 274 15.09 -27.29 6.63
C ARG A 274 13.65 -27.79 6.44
N GLN A 275 12.80 -27.00 5.77
CA GLN A 275 11.38 -27.29 5.54
C GLN A 275 10.62 -27.67 6.83
N GLU A 276 11.00 -27.07 7.96
CA GLU A 276 10.45 -27.38 9.27
C GLU A 276 10.26 -26.14 10.15
N CYS A 277 9.48 -26.30 11.22
CA CYS A 277 9.23 -25.26 12.20
C CYS A 277 10.40 -25.16 13.19
N LEU A 278 11.07 -24.01 13.22
CA LEU A 278 12.20 -23.74 14.13
C LEU A 278 11.75 -23.20 15.50
N LEU A 279 10.63 -22.47 15.55
CA LEU A 279 10.11 -21.87 16.77
C LEU A 279 8.59 -21.84 16.74
N VAL A 280 8.00 -22.15 17.89
CA VAL A 280 6.60 -21.84 18.22
C VAL A 280 6.62 -21.04 19.52
N ASP A 281 6.07 -19.83 19.48
CA ASP A 281 5.88 -18.95 20.63
C ASP A 281 4.47 -18.35 20.59
N SER A 282 4.05 -17.59 21.61
CA SER A 282 2.74 -16.95 21.65
C SER A 282 2.84 -15.50 22.10
N VAL A 283 2.08 -14.62 21.44
CA VAL A 283 1.98 -13.21 21.88
C VAL A 283 1.44 -13.11 23.31
N LEU A 284 0.60 -14.07 23.73
CA LEU A 284 0.04 -14.13 25.08
C LEU A 284 1.11 -14.23 26.17
N ASN A 285 2.29 -14.79 25.86
CA ASN A 285 3.40 -14.89 26.81
C ASN A 285 4.03 -13.53 27.15
N PHE A 286 3.79 -12.53 26.29
CA PHE A 286 4.35 -11.18 26.40
C PHE A 286 3.33 -10.14 26.87
N ASP A 287 2.09 -10.56 27.11
CA ASP A 287 1.02 -9.70 27.59
C ASP A 287 0.97 -9.67 29.12
N SER A 288 1.80 -8.81 29.72
CA SER A 288 1.94 -8.69 31.17
C SER A 288 0.63 -8.27 31.87
N GLU A 289 -0.21 -7.50 31.18
CA GLU A 289 -1.46 -6.97 31.71
C GLU A 289 -2.66 -7.89 31.49
N LYS A 290 -2.49 -9.00 30.75
CA LYS A 290 -3.56 -9.96 30.42
C LYS A 290 -4.75 -9.31 29.70
N ASN A 291 -4.48 -8.29 28.88
CA ASN A 291 -5.45 -7.65 28.01
C ASN A 291 -5.92 -8.60 26.89
N LEU A 292 -5.08 -9.56 26.50
CA LEU A 292 -5.34 -10.57 25.50
C LEU A 292 -5.98 -11.80 26.14
N ILE A 293 -7.30 -11.92 25.98
CA ILE A 293 -8.02 -13.15 26.27
C ILE A 293 -8.38 -13.82 24.95
N ALA A 294 -7.97 -15.08 24.79
CA ALA A 294 -8.23 -15.86 23.57
C ALA A 294 -9.72 -15.87 23.23
N GLY A 295 -10.07 -15.36 22.03
CA GLY A 295 -11.46 -15.31 21.54
C GLY A 295 -12.19 -13.99 21.72
N ASN A 296 -11.62 -13.00 22.41
CA ASN A 296 -12.23 -11.67 22.57
C ASN A 296 -11.90 -10.68 21.44
N PHE A 297 -11.20 -11.11 20.39
CA PHE A 297 -10.79 -10.26 19.27
C PHE A 297 -11.18 -10.89 17.93
N THR A 298 -11.28 -10.04 16.91
CA THR A 298 -11.51 -10.41 15.52
C THR A 298 -10.22 -10.92 14.89
N ALA A 299 -9.92 -12.22 15.07
CA ALA A 299 -8.66 -12.85 14.64
C ALA A 299 -8.25 -12.51 13.19
N HIS A 300 -9.19 -12.44 12.26
CA HIS A 300 -8.91 -12.09 10.85
C HIS A 300 -8.34 -10.67 10.63
N GLN A 301 -8.44 -9.78 11.62
CA GLN A 301 -7.88 -8.43 11.60
C GLN A 301 -6.49 -8.35 12.24
N CYS A 302 -5.96 -9.43 12.82
CA CYS A 302 -4.58 -9.43 13.31
C CYS A 302 -3.59 -9.45 12.15
N HIS A 303 -2.53 -8.64 12.24
CA HIS A 303 -1.60 -8.43 11.13
C HIS A 303 -0.15 -8.52 11.60
N LEU A 304 0.69 -9.19 10.81
CA LEU A 304 2.13 -9.31 11.01
C LEU A 304 2.84 -8.49 9.93
N ARG A 305 3.73 -7.61 10.34
CA ARG A 305 4.62 -6.84 9.45
C ARG A 305 6.06 -7.02 9.90
N LYS A 306 6.99 -6.87 8.97
CA LYS A 306 8.43 -6.85 9.26
C LYS A 306 9.01 -5.50 8.86
N SER A 307 10.09 -5.08 9.52
CA SER A 307 10.86 -3.94 9.03
C SER A 307 11.61 -4.28 7.75
N LEU A 308 11.66 -3.30 6.86
CA LEU A 308 12.59 -3.30 5.74
C LEU A 308 13.91 -2.78 6.32
N SER A 309 14.96 -3.59 6.34
CA SER A 309 16.27 -3.21 6.86
C SER A 309 17.30 -3.37 5.75
N GLY A 310 18.16 -2.36 5.56
CA GLY A 310 19.31 -2.45 4.65
C GLY A 310 20.36 -3.47 5.11
N SER A 311 20.31 -3.89 6.38
CA SER A 311 21.12 -4.97 6.94
C SER A 311 20.25 -6.18 7.26
N ASN A 312 20.54 -7.34 6.65
CA ASN A 312 19.74 -8.56 6.82
C ASN A 312 19.71 -9.13 8.26
N HIS A 313 20.53 -8.60 9.17
CA HIS A 313 20.77 -9.16 10.50
C HIS A 313 19.97 -8.53 11.64
N ASN A 314 19.44 -7.32 11.45
CA ASN A 314 18.68 -6.60 12.47
C ASN A 314 17.41 -6.06 11.83
N PHE A 315 16.30 -6.74 12.10
CA PHE A 315 14.97 -6.33 11.68
C PHE A 315 13.98 -6.54 12.82
N TYR A 316 12.83 -5.88 12.73
CA TYR A 316 11.75 -5.98 13.68
C TYR A 316 10.55 -6.69 13.07
N LEU A 317 9.78 -7.38 13.92
CA LEU A 317 8.47 -7.92 13.61
C LEU A 317 7.44 -7.18 14.45
N GLY A 318 6.46 -6.57 13.80
CA GLY A 318 5.32 -5.98 14.47
C GLY A 318 4.09 -6.83 14.32
N ILE A 319 3.37 -6.99 15.41
CA ILE A 319 2.10 -7.69 15.46
C ILE A 319 1.05 -6.70 15.95
N TYR A 320 0.01 -6.54 15.14
CA TYR A 320 -1.19 -5.79 15.50
C TYR A 320 -2.30 -6.75 15.97
N ILE A 321 -2.93 -6.43 17.09
CA ILE A 321 -4.07 -7.15 17.64
C ILE A 321 -5.20 -6.16 17.99
N PRO A 322 -6.39 -6.27 17.37
CA PRO A 322 -7.53 -5.42 17.66
C PRO A 322 -8.33 -5.99 18.83
N VAL A 323 -8.00 -5.58 20.05
CA VAL A 323 -8.81 -5.88 21.26
C VAL A 323 -10.00 -4.92 21.31
N PRO A 324 -11.15 -5.30 21.90
CA PRO A 324 -12.23 -4.36 22.17
C PRO A 324 -11.72 -3.17 23.00
N HIS A 325 -12.09 -1.96 22.60
CA HIS A 325 -11.70 -0.69 23.23
C HIS A 325 -10.19 -0.33 23.22
N GLN A 326 -9.30 -1.26 22.86
CA GLN A 326 -7.86 -1.02 22.84
C GLN A 326 -7.18 -1.74 21.67
N LYS A 327 -6.34 -1.02 20.93
CA LYS A 327 -5.60 -1.56 19.81
C LYS A 327 -4.14 -1.77 20.22
N MET A 328 -3.64 -2.99 20.15
CA MET A 328 -2.34 -3.38 20.67
C MET A 328 -1.33 -3.61 19.55
N PHE A 329 -0.11 -3.11 19.74
CA PHE A 329 1.05 -3.42 18.91
C PHE A 329 2.14 -4.05 19.75
N TYR A 330 2.68 -5.17 19.29
CA TYR A 330 3.85 -5.82 19.88
C TYR A 330 4.99 -5.81 18.87
N VAL A 331 6.13 -5.23 19.25
CA VAL A 331 7.33 -5.19 18.41
C VAL A 331 8.35 -6.16 18.97
N PHE A 332 8.72 -7.15 18.16
CA PHE A 332 9.71 -8.18 18.48
C PHE A 332 10.97 -7.99 17.66
N GLN A 333 12.13 -8.28 18.25
CA GLN A 333 13.37 -8.52 17.54
C GLN A 333 13.63 -10.03 17.47
N PRO A 334 13.59 -10.63 16.27
CA PRO A 334 14.03 -12.01 16.09
C PRO A 334 15.54 -12.12 16.31
N LEU A 335 15.95 -13.09 17.13
CA LEU A 335 17.34 -13.45 17.35
C LEU A 335 17.56 -14.82 16.70
N THR A 336 18.19 -14.80 15.52
CA THR A 336 18.47 -16.00 14.72
C THR A 336 19.90 -16.47 14.97
N SER A 337 20.03 -17.77 15.21
CA SER A 337 21.29 -18.50 15.19
C SER A 337 21.10 -19.74 14.31
N PRO A 338 22.17 -20.38 13.81
CA PRO A 338 22.04 -21.49 12.84
C PRO A 338 21.05 -22.59 13.25
N ASP A 339 20.94 -22.87 14.56
CA ASP A 339 20.09 -23.96 15.08
C ASP A 339 18.96 -23.49 16.01
N LYS A 340 18.91 -22.22 16.39
CA LYS A 340 17.92 -21.71 17.35
C LYS A 340 17.40 -20.34 16.93
N CYS A 341 16.09 -20.19 16.99
CA CYS A 341 15.42 -18.89 16.86
C CYS A 341 14.80 -18.51 18.21
N LYS A 342 14.86 -17.22 18.55
CA LYS A 342 14.14 -16.65 19.70
C LYS A 342 13.49 -15.33 19.30
N LEU A 343 12.42 -14.96 19.99
CA LEU A 343 11.79 -13.65 19.87
C LEU A 343 12.06 -12.85 21.15
N LYS A 344 12.59 -11.63 21.00
CA LYS A 344 12.79 -10.70 22.10
C LYS A 344 11.78 -9.55 21.94
N LEU A 345 10.89 -9.38 22.91
CA LEU A 345 10.01 -8.21 22.94
C LEU A 345 10.85 -6.94 23.13
N LYS A 346 10.56 -5.93 22.31
CA LYS A 346 11.21 -4.61 22.34
C LYS A 346 10.29 -3.55 22.90
N SER A 347 9.06 -3.52 22.40
CA SER A 347 8.05 -2.54 22.82
C SER A 347 6.64 -3.08 22.68
N THR A 348 5.75 -2.53 23.50
CA THR A 348 4.30 -2.71 23.42
C THR A 348 3.67 -1.32 23.33
N LEU A 349 2.83 -1.08 22.32
CA LEU A 349 2.14 0.21 22.14
C LEU A 349 0.63 0.01 22.11
N ARG A 350 -0.09 1.06 22.52
CA ARG A 350 -1.56 1.08 22.66
C ARG A 350 -2.15 2.26 21.93
N GLN A 351 -3.21 2.03 21.18
CA GLN A 351 -4.01 3.11 20.59
C GLN A 351 -5.49 2.88 20.91
N THR A 352 -6.23 3.97 21.13
CA THR A 352 -7.67 3.98 21.36
C THR A 352 -8.36 4.72 20.22
N GLN A 353 -9.64 4.43 19.99
CA GLN A 353 -10.57 5.27 19.20
C GLN A 353 -10.48 5.24 17.65
N HIS A 354 -9.54 4.52 17.04
CA HIS A 354 -9.42 4.50 15.57
C HIS A 354 -9.35 3.09 14.95
N ASP A 355 -9.74 3.02 13.67
CA ASP A 355 -9.67 1.80 12.87
C ASP A 355 -8.39 1.76 12.04
N LEU A 356 -7.61 0.69 12.20
CA LEU A 356 -6.32 0.57 11.53
C LEU A 356 -6.52 0.29 10.05
N VAL A 357 -5.87 1.10 9.21
CA VAL A 357 -5.77 0.86 7.76
C VAL A 357 -4.52 0.05 7.48
N ASP A 358 -3.36 0.52 7.96
CA ASP A 358 -2.08 -0.13 7.76
C ASP A 358 -1.05 0.33 8.79
N PHE A 359 0.04 -0.40 8.92
CA PHE A 359 1.20 0.02 9.69
C PHE A 359 2.48 -0.50 9.04
N CYS A 360 3.56 0.23 9.22
CA CYS A 360 4.88 -0.19 8.78
C CYS A 360 5.92 0.08 9.87
N ILE A 361 7.02 -0.66 9.81
CA ILE A 361 8.06 -0.63 10.84
C ILE A 361 9.39 -0.37 10.15
N SER A 362 10.14 0.56 10.70
CA SER A 362 11.52 0.84 10.32
C SER A 362 12.45 0.31 11.40
N ASN A 363 13.75 0.58 11.30
CA ASN A 363 14.70 0.18 12.34
C ASN A 363 14.66 1.07 13.58
N THR A 364 13.88 2.16 13.56
CA THR A 364 13.81 3.12 14.68
C THR A 364 12.37 3.41 15.08
N HIS A 365 11.44 3.48 14.13
CA HIS A 365 10.06 3.88 14.37
C HIS A 365 9.04 2.84 13.89
N ILE A 366 7.91 2.77 14.59
CA ILE A 366 6.66 2.23 14.08
C ILE A 366 5.79 3.39 13.57
N TRP A 367 5.21 3.20 12.39
CA TRP A 367 4.29 4.13 11.75
C TRP A 367 2.93 3.46 11.61
N THR A 368 1.86 4.18 11.92
CA THR A 368 0.50 3.65 11.88
C THR A 368 -0.43 4.61 11.13
N LEU A 369 -1.29 4.05 10.29
CA LEU A 369 -2.28 4.75 9.47
C LEU A 369 -3.67 4.31 9.88
N TRP A 370 -4.51 5.27 10.23
CA TRP A 370 -5.84 5.03 10.78
C TRP A 370 -6.90 5.80 10.03
N LEU A 371 -8.15 5.39 10.24
CA LEU A 371 -9.34 6.17 9.95
C LEU A 371 -10.00 6.63 11.26
N SER A 372 -10.35 7.91 11.31
CA SER A 372 -11.21 8.48 12.34
C SER A 372 -12.66 7.99 12.19
N PHE A 373 -13.50 8.29 13.18
CA PHE A 373 -14.95 8.03 13.09
C PHE A 373 -15.63 8.82 11.96
N GLU A 374 -15.02 9.93 11.50
CA GLU A 374 -15.45 10.73 10.35
C GLU A 374 -14.81 10.25 9.04
N ASN A 375 -14.16 9.08 9.06
CA ASN A 375 -13.45 8.47 7.93
C ASN A 375 -12.33 9.37 7.37
N GLN A 376 -11.66 10.12 8.26
CA GLN A 376 -10.49 10.94 7.93
C GLN A 376 -9.19 10.17 8.22
N PRO A 377 -8.16 10.28 7.37
CA PRO A 377 -6.87 9.66 7.63
C PRO A 377 -6.22 10.29 8.86
N ILE A 378 -5.61 9.46 9.71
CA ILE A 378 -4.77 9.90 10.83
C ILE A 378 -3.48 9.08 10.79
N VAL A 379 -2.33 9.72 10.98
CA VAL A 379 -1.04 9.04 11.06
C VAL A 379 -0.36 9.32 12.39
N PHE A 380 0.17 8.26 13.00
CA PHE A 380 1.03 8.38 14.18
C PHE A 380 2.37 7.68 13.94
N SER A 381 3.40 8.21 14.59
CA SER A 381 4.72 7.59 14.70
C SER A 381 5.09 7.37 16.16
N ALA A 382 5.94 6.38 16.42
CA ALA A 382 6.48 6.14 17.75
C ALA A 382 7.86 5.47 17.65
N ASP A 383 8.77 5.82 18.55
CA ASP A 383 10.12 5.22 18.63
C ASP A 383 10.05 3.82 19.25
N ILE A 384 10.73 2.84 18.65
CA ILE A 384 10.80 1.45 19.10
C ILE A 384 11.73 1.31 20.31
N GLU A 385 12.80 2.10 20.39
CA GLU A 385 13.88 1.93 21.37
C GLU A 385 13.93 3.02 22.46
N SER A 386 12.86 3.81 22.62
CA SER A 386 12.77 4.96 23.55
C SER A 386 13.68 4.79 24.78
N ALA A 387 14.72 5.63 24.84
CA ALA A 387 15.81 5.56 25.81
C ALA A 387 15.36 5.76 27.28
N LEU A 388 14.09 6.10 27.51
CA LEU A 388 13.48 6.31 28.82
C LEU A 388 12.87 5.00 29.31
N LYS A 389 13.73 4.06 29.75
CA LYS A 389 13.32 2.84 30.49
C LYS A 389 12.65 3.12 31.84
N THR A 390 12.39 4.38 32.17
CA THR A 390 11.85 4.84 33.45
C THR A 390 10.39 5.27 33.37
N GLU A 391 9.83 5.48 32.17
CA GLU A 391 8.38 5.65 32.00
C GLU A 391 7.81 4.51 31.13
N PRO A 392 6.66 3.92 31.52
CA PRO A 392 6.17 2.68 30.92
C PRO A 392 5.53 2.85 29.54
N ASP A 393 5.27 4.07 29.08
CA ASP A 393 4.48 4.31 27.87
C ASP A 393 5.31 5.00 26.77
N ILE A 394 5.43 4.31 25.63
CA ILE A 394 5.87 4.94 24.38
C ILE A 394 4.68 5.77 23.87
N TYR A 395 4.88 7.07 23.73
CA TYR A 395 3.84 7.99 23.26
C TYR A 395 3.78 8.06 21.74
N TRP A 396 2.56 8.10 21.22
CA TRP A 396 2.30 8.36 19.81
C TRP A 396 2.50 9.83 19.48
N VAL A 397 3.31 10.10 18.46
CA VAL A 397 3.51 11.44 17.90
C VAL A 397 2.61 11.57 16.66
N PRO A 398 1.65 12.51 16.64
CA PRO A 398 0.80 12.72 15.47
C PRO A 398 1.58 13.35 14.31
N VAL A 399 1.12 13.07 13.09
CA VAL A 399 1.63 13.68 11.86
C VAL A 399 0.59 14.68 11.36
N ASP A 400 1.04 15.86 10.93
CA ASP A 400 0.19 16.90 10.36
C ASP A 400 -0.14 16.56 8.90
N LEU A 401 -1.38 16.14 8.66
CA LEU A 401 -1.86 15.74 7.34
C LEU A 401 -2.51 16.92 6.61
N GLN A 402 -2.61 16.83 5.28
CA GLN A 402 -3.21 17.90 4.48
C GLN A 402 -4.68 18.14 4.90
N PRO A 403 -5.09 19.40 5.16
CA PRO A 403 -6.44 19.69 5.61
C PRO A 403 -7.49 19.41 4.54
N GLN A 404 -8.70 19.10 4.98
CA GLN A 404 -9.89 18.96 4.13
C GLN A 404 -10.15 20.24 3.32
N VAL A 405 -10.67 20.07 2.11
CA VAL A 405 -11.08 21.19 1.26
C VAL A 405 -12.39 21.77 1.78
N CYS A 406 -12.41 23.07 2.06
CA CYS A 406 -13.64 23.76 2.45
C CYS A 406 -14.67 23.68 1.31
N ARG A 407 -15.91 23.32 1.65
CA ARG A 407 -17.00 23.17 0.67
C ARG A 407 -17.58 24.51 0.23
N THR A 408 -17.53 25.50 1.11
CA THR A 408 -18.01 26.85 0.82
C THR A 408 -16.88 27.73 0.32
N ILE A 409 -17.14 28.50 -0.73
CA ILE A 409 -16.23 29.49 -1.28
C ILE A 409 -16.82 30.87 -1.06
N ASP A 410 -16.06 31.74 -0.38
CA ASP A 410 -16.35 33.16 -0.32
C ASP A 410 -15.74 33.84 -1.55
N TYR A 411 -16.59 34.33 -2.44
CA TYR A 411 -16.18 35.04 -3.65
C TYR A 411 -16.03 36.56 -3.43
N GLY A 412 -16.44 37.11 -2.28
CA GLY A 412 -16.31 38.53 -1.95
C GLY A 412 -16.80 39.45 -3.06
N ALA A 413 -15.90 40.27 -3.61
CA ALA A 413 -16.17 41.17 -4.74
C ALA A 413 -15.80 40.58 -6.13
N SER A 414 -15.31 39.34 -6.19
CA SER A 414 -14.96 38.66 -7.45
C SER A 414 -16.17 37.99 -8.08
N THR A 415 -16.13 37.75 -9.40
CA THR A 415 -17.16 36.94 -10.04
C THR A 415 -17.10 35.49 -9.53
N PRO A 416 -18.23 34.75 -9.50
CA PRO A 416 -18.23 33.34 -9.10
C PRO A 416 -17.20 32.53 -9.92
N GLN A 417 -17.16 32.71 -11.23
CA GLN A 417 -16.22 32.03 -12.12
C GLN A 417 -14.77 32.21 -11.69
N GLU A 418 -14.33 33.44 -11.41
CA GLU A 418 -12.94 33.71 -10.99
C GLU A 418 -12.61 33.07 -9.65
N ALA A 419 -13.52 33.18 -8.68
CA ALA A 419 -13.32 32.61 -7.34
C ALA A 419 -13.23 31.08 -7.38
N TYR A 420 -14.16 30.41 -8.07
CA TYR A 420 -14.17 28.95 -8.20
C TYR A 420 -12.98 28.44 -9.03
N LEU A 421 -12.64 29.08 -10.15
CA LEU A 421 -11.47 28.69 -10.94
C LEU A 421 -10.17 28.84 -10.15
N LYS A 422 -10.04 29.88 -9.33
CA LYS A 422 -8.89 30.07 -8.45
C LYS A 422 -8.76 28.92 -7.45
N GLU A 423 -9.86 28.47 -6.85
CA GLU A 423 -9.84 27.36 -5.89
C GLU A 423 -9.65 25.99 -6.55
N ILE A 424 -10.33 25.72 -7.67
CA ILE A 424 -10.22 24.44 -8.41
C ILE A 424 -8.79 24.21 -8.90
N PHE A 425 -8.15 25.25 -9.44
CA PHE A 425 -6.80 25.17 -10.01
C PHE A 425 -5.70 25.65 -9.04
N LYS A 426 -6.03 25.80 -7.75
CA LYS A 426 -5.02 26.04 -6.72
C LYS A 426 -4.03 24.87 -6.72
N VAL A 427 -2.73 25.19 -6.75
CA VAL A 427 -1.66 24.19 -6.80
C VAL A 427 -1.81 23.18 -5.66
N GLY A 428 -1.81 21.90 -6.01
CA GLY A 428 -1.94 20.79 -5.05
C GLY A 428 -3.34 20.58 -4.47
N ARG A 429 -4.37 21.33 -4.90
CA ARG A 429 -5.76 21.16 -4.43
C ARG A 429 -6.41 19.90 -5.00
N PHE A 430 -6.46 19.82 -6.33
CA PHE A 430 -7.05 18.69 -7.04
C PHE A 430 -6.07 18.16 -8.08
N LEU A 431 -6.06 16.83 -8.24
CA LEU A 431 -5.33 16.20 -9.34
C LEU A 431 -6.01 16.54 -10.67
N PRO A 432 -5.25 16.68 -11.77
CA PRO A 432 -5.82 16.84 -13.11
C PRO A 432 -6.84 15.74 -13.45
N SER A 433 -6.57 14.49 -13.03
CA SER A 433 -7.47 13.35 -13.23
C SER A 433 -8.78 13.47 -12.43
N THR A 434 -8.77 14.13 -11.27
CA THR A 434 -9.97 14.45 -10.49
C THR A 434 -10.84 15.46 -11.23
N ILE A 435 -10.25 16.54 -11.73
CA ILE A 435 -10.96 17.56 -12.50
C ILE A 435 -11.53 16.96 -13.79
N SER A 436 -10.75 16.15 -14.50
CA SER A 436 -11.21 15.46 -15.72
C SER A 436 -12.41 14.53 -15.48
N LYS A 437 -12.45 13.83 -14.34
CA LYS A 437 -13.60 13.00 -13.94
C LYS A 437 -14.83 13.86 -13.61
N ALA A 438 -14.63 14.97 -12.91
CA ALA A 438 -15.70 15.91 -12.59
C ALA A 438 -16.33 16.52 -13.86
N ILE A 439 -15.51 16.96 -14.83
CA ILE A 439 -15.98 17.41 -16.16
C ILE A 439 -16.82 16.33 -16.82
N SER A 440 -16.31 15.09 -16.85
CA SER A 440 -16.99 13.97 -17.51
C SER A 440 -18.39 13.78 -16.94
N ILE A 441 -18.56 13.72 -15.61
CA ILE A 441 -19.89 13.56 -14.99
C ILE A 441 -20.77 14.79 -15.17
N TYR A 442 -20.21 15.99 -15.01
CA TYR A 442 -20.97 17.23 -15.19
C TYR A 442 -21.56 17.32 -16.61
N GLN A 443 -20.82 16.84 -17.61
CA GLN A 443 -21.27 16.75 -19.01
C GLN A 443 -22.07 15.48 -19.33
N THR A 444 -21.96 14.40 -18.55
CA THR A 444 -22.69 13.12 -18.78
C THR A 444 -24.20 13.26 -18.63
N ALA A 445 -24.69 14.38 -18.09
CA ALA A 445 -26.09 14.80 -18.26
C ALA A 445 -26.51 14.94 -19.74
N LYS A 446 -25.56 14.93 -20.70
CA LYS A 446 -25.81 15.10 -22.13
C LYS A 446 -25.17 14.08 -23.08
N ASN A 447 -24.11 13.33 -22.75
CA ASN A 447 -23.53 12.31 -23.66
C ASN A 447 -22.61 11.29 -22.95
N SER A 448 -22.66 10.01 -23.37
CA SER A 448 -22.02 8.85 -22.70
C SER A 448 -20.63 8.45 -23.22
N SER A 449 -19.91 9.32 -23.94
CA SER A 449 -18.59 8.96 -24.46
C SER A 449 -17.48 9.40 -23.49
N PHE A 450 -16.94 8.43 -22.75
CA PHE A 450 -15.69 8.60 -21.99
C PHE A 450 -14.59 9.10 -22.93
N ILE A 451 -14.05 10.31 -22.68
CA ILE A 451 -12.99 10.87 -23.51
C ILE A 451 -11.73 10.03 -23.32
N SER A 452 -11.25 9.47 -24.44
CA SER A 452 -10.10 8.58 -24.56
C SER A 452 -8.79 9.20 -24.08
N ASN A 453 -7.99 8.40 -23.35
CA ASN A 453 -6.52 8.20 -23.27
C ASN A 453 -5.50 9.24 -23.83
N VAL A 454 -5.88 10.49 -24.07
CA VAL A 454 -4.96 11.58 -24.46
C VAL A 454 -4.54 12.30 -23.18
N SER A 455 -3.24 12.39 -22.94
CA SER A 455 -2.71 13.20 -21.85
C SER A 455 -3.10 14.66 -22.10
N MET A 456 -3.87 15.23 -21.19
CA MET A 456 -4.34 16.62 -21.27
C MET A 456 -3.53 17.48 -20.31
N LYS A 457 -3.18 18.70 -20.75
CA LYS A 457 -2.54 19.70 -19.89
C LYS A 457 -3.56 20.40 -19.01
N VAL A 458 -3.12 20.98 -17.89
CA VAL A 458 -4.00 21.78 -17.00
C VAL A 458 -4.68 22.92 -17.74
N ASP A 459 -4.01 23.60 -18.67
CA ASP A 459 -4.59 24.71 -19.42
C ASP A 459 -5.79 24.25 -20.27
N ASP A 460 -5.66 23.09 -20.93
CA ASP A 460 -6.76 22.49 -21.70
C ASP A 460 -7.93 22.11 -20.77
N LEU A 461 -7.63 21.63 -19.56
CA LEU A 461 -8.65 21.33 -18.55
C LEU A 461 -9.37 22.60 -18.08
N ARG A 462 -8.65 23.71 -17.89
CA ARG A 462 -9.24 24.99 -17.47
C ARG A 462 -10.26 25.47 -18.48
N SER A 463 -9.92 25.49 -19.77
CA SER A 463 -10.84 25.87 -20.83
C SER A 463 -12.08 24.96 -20.88
N ARG A 464 -11.90 23.64 -20.71
CA ARG A 464 -13.03 22.69 -20.69
C ARG A 464 -13.94 22.84 -19.49
N VAL A 465 -13.42 23.18 -18.32
CA VAL A 465 -14.26 23.48 -17.15
C VAL A 465 -15.15 24.68 -17.43
N ILE A 466 -14.56 25.76 -17.97
CA ILE A 466 -15.30 26.98 -18.33
C ILE A 466 -16.40 26.64 -19.32
N GLU A 467 -16.07 25.98 -20.43
CA GLU A 467 -17.04 25.59 -21.45
C GLU A 467 -18.17 24.70 -20.88
N ALA A 468 -17.84 23.74 -20.02
CA ALA A 468 -18.81 22.84 -19.40
C ALA A 468 -19.81 23.59 -18.51
N VAL A 469 -19.32 24.52 -17.69
CA VAL A 469 -20.16 25.27 -16.75
C VAL A 469 -20.96 26.36 -17.48
N GLU A 470 -20.35 27.09 -18.42
CA GLU A 470 -21.05 28.10 -19.24
C GLU A 470 -22.18 27.49 -20.07
N SER A 471 -21.95 26.31 -20.64
CA SER A 471 -22.98 25.57 -21.36
C SER A 471 -24.18 25.23 -20.46
N GLU A 472 -23.94 24.91 -19.18
CA GLU A 472 -25.00 24.62 -18.23
C GLU A 472 -25.77 25.88 -17.82
N ILE A 473 -25.05 26.98 -17.57
CA ILE A 473 -25.64 28.27 -17.26
C ILE A 473 -26.59 28.68 -18.38
N LEU A 474 -26.15 28.62 -19.64
CA LEU A 474 -26.95 29.00 -20.80
C LEU A 474 -28.27 28.22 -20.92
N ILE A 475 -28.27 26.93 -20.55
CA ILE A 475 -29.48 26.11 -20.56
C ILE A 475 -30.46 26.58 -19.48
N LYS A 476 -29.95 26.82 -18.26
CA LYS A 476 -30.78 27.22 -17.12
C LYS A 476 -31.34 28.62 -17.29
N THR A 477 -30.59 29.54 -17.90
CA THR A 477 -31.02 30.90 -18.19
C THR A 477 -31.92 31.02 -19.42
N GLY A 478 -32.14 29.91 -20.15
CA GLY A 478 -32.53 29.85 -21.55
C GLY A 478 -33.90 30.41 -21.97
N ASN A 479 -34.50 31.36 -21.23
CA ASN A 479 -35.62 32.23 -21.64
C ASN A 479 -35.88 33.39 -20.64
N LEU A 480 -34.95 33.73 -19.74
CA LEU A 480 -35.15 34.84 -18.80
C LEU A 480 -34.74 36.16 -19.47
N ASP A 481 -35.70 37.05 -19.68
CA ASP A 481 -35.47 38.44 -20.09
C ASP A 481 -34.95 39.32 -18.91
N ASP A 482 -34.58 38.73 -17.77
CA ASP A 482 -34.52 39.45 -16.49
C ASP A 482 -33.16 39.44 -15.76
N ALA A 483 -32.89 40.63 -15.18
CA ALA A 483 -31.95 41.04 -14.12
C ALA A 483 -30.59 40.32 -13.98
N GLU A 484 -29.50 41.10 -14.09
CA GLU A 484 -28.10 40.67 -13.83
C GLU A 484 -27.91 39.86 -12.52
N ASN A 485 -28.75 40.11 -11.50
CA ASN A 485 -28.72 39.39 -10.23
C ASN A 485 -29.13 37.92 -10.37
N GLU A 486 -30.16 37.61 -11.17
CA GLU A 486 -30.64 36.23 -11.36
C GLU A 486 -29.62 35.39 -12.13
N TYR A 487 -28.95 36.00 -13.11
CA TYR A 487 -27.82 35.38 -13.81
C TYR A 487 -26.68 35.03 -12.83
N CYS A 488 -26.32 35.95 -11.92
CA CYS A 488 -25.23 35.73 -10.97
C CYS A 488 -25.54 34.59 -10.00
N GLU A 489 -26.78 34.47 -9.53
CA GLU A 489 -27.21 33.38 -8.65
C GLU A 489 -27.15 32.02 -9.37
N ILE A 490 -27.67 31.94 -10.60
CA ILE A 490 -27.63 30.72 -11.43
C ILE A 490 -26.16 30.34 -11.72
N ALA A 491 -25.31 31.30 -12.05
CA ALA A 491 -23.90 31.06 -12.28
C ALA A 491 -23.21 30.51 -11.02
N ALA A 492 -23.44 31.12 -9.86
CA ALA A 492 -22.89 30.65 -8.59
C ALA A 492 -23.33 29.21 -8.27
N GLU A 493 -24.60 28.87 -8.48
CA GLU A 493 -25.12 27.51 -8.29
C GLU A 493 -24.44 26.50 -9.24
N CYS A 494 -24.23 26.87 -10.51
CA CYS A 494 -23.60 25.99 -11.49
C CYS A 494 -22.12 25.71 -11.16
N TRP A 495 -21.39 26.74 -10.71
CA TRP A 495 -20.00 26.62 -10.27
C TRP A 495 -19.88 25.84 -8.96
N ASP A 496 -20.73 26.09 -7.97
CA ASP A 496 -20.79 25.33 -6.71
C ASP A 496 -21.03 23.84 -6.98
N ARG A 497 -21.99 23.53 -7.85
CA ARG A 497 -22.27 22.14 -8.24
C ARG A 497 -21.07 21.46 -8.88
N PHE A 498 -20.37 22.14 -9.79
CA PHE A 498 -19.14 21.59 -10.39
C PHE A 498 -18.04 21.37 -9.35
N PHE A 499 -17.82 22.35 -8.47
CA PHE A 499 -16.85 22.28 -7.39
C PHE A 499 -17.15 21.13 -6.42
N SER A 500 -18.42 20.88 -6.13
CA SER A 500 -18.85 19.76 -5.29
C SER A 500 -18.44 18.40 -5.87
N TYR A 501 -18.47 18.22 -7.20
CA TYR A 501 -17.97 17.00 -7.84
C TYR A 501 -16.46 16.87 -7.71
N CYS A 502 -15.70 17.96 -7.86
CA CYS A 502 -14.26 17.96 -7.62
C CYS A 502 -13.93 17.50 -6.18
N ILE A 503 -14.65 18.04 -5.18
CA ILE A 503 -14.50 17.65 -3.77
C ILE A 503 -14.81 16.16 -3.58
N GLN A 504 -15.96 15.68 -4.06
CA GLN A 504 -16.36 14.28 -3.88
C GLN A 504 -15.34 13.30 -4.48
N TYR A 505 -14.85 13.57 -5.70
CA TYR A 505 -13.82 12.73 -6.32
C TYR A 505 -12.47 12.84 -5.62
N HIS A 506 -12.14 14.01 -5.08
CA HIS A 506 -10.94 14.20 -4.27
C HIS A 506 -11.02 13.41 -2.96
N GLU A 507 -12.11 13.51 -2.19
CA GLU A 507 -12.34 12.76 -0.96
C GLU A 507 -12.23 11.24 -1.18
N VAL A 508 -12.80 10.73 -2.28
CA VAL A 508 -12.64 9.32 -2.67
C VAL A 508 -11.18 8.98 -2.98
N GLY A 509 -10.47 9.88 -3.69
CA GLY A 509 -9.07 9.72 -4.04
C GLY A 509 -8.10 9.81 -2.85
N MET A 510 -8.50 10.51 -1.79
CA MET A 510 -7.76 10.71 -0.55
C MET A 510 -7.83 9.51 0.40
N LYS A 511 -8.75 8.56 0.16
CA LYS A 511 -8.90 7.38 1.01
C LYS A 511 -7.55 6.65 1.17
N PRO A 512 -7.05 6.48 2.40
CA PRO A 512 -5.79 5.80 2.66
C PRO A 512 -5.89 4.31 2.31
N LEU A 513 -4.83 3.75 1.73
CA LEU A 513 -4.73 2.32 1.39
C LEU A 513 -3.55 1.62 2.08
N GLY A 514 -2.46 2.33 2.34
CA GLY A 514 -1.32 1.75 3.02
C GLY A 514 -0.16 2.73 3.18
N MET A 515 0.91 2.26 3.80
CA MET A 515 2.12 3.05 4.01
C MET A 515 3.37 2.20 3.93
N SER A 516 4.50 2.84 3.66
CA SER A 516 5.81 2.18 3.62
C SER A 516 6.91 3.15 4.02
N VAL A 517 8.03 2.62 4.49
CA VAL A 517 9.24 3.41 4.78
C VAL A 517 10.35 2.92 3.87
N ASP A 518 11.03 3.85 3.20
CA ASP A 518 12.25 3.54 2.47
C ASP A 518 13.38 3.19 3.46
N PRO A 519 13.89 1.95 3.47
CA PRO A 519 15.01 1.57 4.33
C PRO A 519 16.30 2.35 4.07
N CYS A 520 16.47 2.93 2.88
CA CYS A 520 17.69 3.64 2.50
C CYS A 520 17.66 5.11 2.90
N THR A 521 16.55 5.81 2.64
CA THR A 521 16.42 7.25 2.91
C THR A 521 15.65 7.58 4.20
N GLY A 522 14.90 6.62 4.74
CA GLY A 522 13.97 6.85 5.86
C GLY A 522 12.68 7.58 5.43
N CYS A 523 12.51 7.89 4.15
CA CYS A 523 11.32 8.55 3.64
C CYS A 523 10.08 7.68 3.84
N VAL A 524 9.02 8.26 4.42
CA VAL A 524 7.75 7.56 4.63
C VAL A 524 6.80 7.94 3.51
N ILE A 525 6.26 6.93 2.85
CA ILE A 525 5.36 7.06 1.70
C ILE A 525 3.97 6.63 2.15
N LEU A 526 3.02 7.54 2.04
CA LEU A 526 1.60 7.29 2.26
C LEU A 526 0.92 7.01 0.92
N ILE A 527 0.24 5.87 0.81
CA ILE A 527 -0.42 5.44 -0.43
C ILE A 527 -1.93 5.63 -0.26
N LYS A 528 -2.51 6.42 -1.15
CA LYS A 528 -3.95 6.71 -1.20
C LYS A 528 -4.57 6.11 -2.46
N LYS A 529 -5.90 6.11 -2.54
CA LYS A 529 -6.65 5.49 -3.64
C LYS A 529 -6.26 6.01 -5.02
N ASN A 530 -6.01 7.32 -5.17
CA ASN A 530 -5.64 7.90 -6.47
C ASN A 530 -4.17 8.30 -6.59
N PHE A 531 -3.45 8.57 -5.50
CA PHE A 531 -2.06 9.07 -5.55
C PHE A 531 -1.25 8.65 -4.31
N TYR A 532 -0.01 9.13 -4.20
CA TYR A 532 0.86 8.95 -3.04
C TYR A 532 1.21 10.31 -2.43
N SER A 533 1.55 10.35 -1.15
CA SER A 533 2.15 11.51 -0.48
C SER A 533 3.37 11.07 0.32
N LEU A 534 4.21 12.03 0.70
CA LEU A 534 5.42 11.80 1.48
C LEU A 534 5.25 12.43 2.86
N LEU A 535 5.80 11.80 3.90
CA LEU A 535 5.91 12.43 5.22
C LEU A 535 7.32 12.96 5.39
N CYS A 536 7.42 14.25 5.69
CA CYS A 536 8.68 14.95 5.85
C CYS A 536 8.80 15.49 7.28
N PRO A 537 10.00 15.49 7.87
CA PRO A 537 10.23 16.17 9.14
C PRO A 537 9.87 17.66 9.03
N CYS A 538 9.14 18.18 10.00
CA CYS A 538 8.78 19.59 10.04
C CYS A 538 10.00 20.46 10.32
N ASP A 539 10.11 21.59 9.64
CA ASP A 539 11.06 22.64 10.01
C ASP A 539 10.53 23.51 11.16
N SER A 540 11.37 24.41 11.69
CA SER A 540 10.99 25.29 12.80
C SER A 540 9.83 26.24 12.47
N LEU A 541 9.69 26.64 11.20
CA LEU A 541 8.64 27.56 10.77
C LEU A 541 7.29 26.82 10.71
N GLU A 542 7.28 25.61 10.13
CA GLU A 542 6.11 24.74 10.04
C GLU A 542 5.55 24.44 11.43
N LEU A 543 6.42 24.14 12.40
CA LEU A 543 6.05 23.95 13.80
C LEU A 543 5.34 25.16 14.42
N MET A 544 5.76 26.39 14.08
CA MET A 544 5.14 27.61 14.59
C MET A 544 3.81 27.94 13.89
N THR A 545 3.67 27.58 12.62
CA THR A 545 2.51 27.93 11.79
C THR A 545 1.38 26.91 11.85
N SER A 546 1.69 25.63 12.11
CA SER A 546 0.65 24.60 12.13
C SER A 546 -0.20 24.71 13.40
N PRO A 547 -1.53 24.90 13.27
CA PRO A 547 -2.43 24.91 14.42
C PRO A 547 -2.43 23.57 15.17
N ASN A 548 -2.12 22.46 14.48
CA ASN A 548 -2.10 21.11 15.06
C ASN A 548 -0.93 20.92 16.02
N PHE A 549 0.19 21.61 15.82
CA PHE A 549 1.34 21.54 16.73
C PHE A 549 1.24 22.52 17.91
N ARG A 550 0.54 23.66 17.73
CA ARG A 550 0.37 24.65 18.81
C ARG A 550 -0.30 24.05 20.05
N SER A 551 -1.33 23.23 19.89
CA SER A 551 -1.99 22.57 21.02
C SER A 551 -1.07 21.62 21.78
N PHE A 552 -0.17 20.92 21.09
CA PHE A 552 0.79 19.99 21.69
C PHE A 552 1.84 20.71 22.55
N PHE A 553 2.37 21.83 22.07
CA PHE A 553 3.36 22.63 22.83
C PHE A 553 2.76 23.38 24.02
N PHE A 554 1.50 23.82 23.94
CA PHE A 554 0.84 24.51 25.06
C PHE A 554 0.50 23.57 26.23
N VAL A 555 0.24 22.28 25.97
CA VAL A 555 0.04 21.29 27.04
C VAL A 555 1.36 21.03 27.79
N SER A 556 2.49 20.89 27.08
CA SER A 556 3.79 20.64 27.73
C SER A 556 4.31 21.81 28.57
N LEU A 557 3.88 23.04 28.32
CA LEU A 557 4.28 24.21 29.10
C LEU A 557 3.49 24.38 30.41
N LEU A 558 2.31 23.75 30.51
CA LEU A 558 1.48 23.81 31.72
C LEU A 558 1.78 22.68 32.71
N ASP A 559 2.49 21.63 32.28
CA ASP A 559 2.96 20.55 33.15
C ASP A 559 4.36 20.83 33.77
N GLU A 560 5.00 21.96 33.43
CA GLU A 560 6.27 22.43 34.02
C GLU A 560 6.13 23.61 35.02
N GLU A 561 4.92 23.93 35.50
CA GLU A 561 4.70 24.87 36.63
C GLU A 561 4.27 24.20 37.94
#